data_AF-A0A6L9TDE2-F1
#
_entry.id   AF-A0A6L9TDE2-F1
#
_cell.length_a   1.000
_cell.length_b   1.000
_cell.length_c   1.000
_cell.angle_alpha   90.00
_cell.angle_beta   90.00
_cell.angle_gamma   90.00
#
_symmetry.space_group_name_H-M   'P 1'
#
loop_
_entity.id
_entity.type
_entity.pdbx_description
1 polymer ?
#
loop_
_entity_poly.entity_id
_entity_poly.type
_entity_poly.pdbx_seq_one_letter_code
_entity_poly.pdbx_strand_id
1 'polypeptide(L)'
;MSKHTHNGEDEAFSPEPKNIIWTVPNAISFLRILSIPVIAVLISKRYLVWSLIVLAVSSASDGVDGYIARKFDQVSRIGQILDPIADRLLIIFSMLALGWAQILPWWLLIAVGSRDVVMLGEVLLLSDRDYGPLPVHFVGKAGTALLLMSVPVLIVADLSGSTFFQVLHLIGVAGAIWGAVLYWCAGLIYIMQGHALLSKDKRRVNA
;
A
#
# COMPACT_ATOMS: atom_id res chain seq x y z
N MET A 1 -34.36 27.32 -33.26
CA MET A 1 -34.17 27.64 -31.83
C MET A 1 -34.75 26.50 -31.02
N SER A 2 -34.03 25.61 -30.33
CA SER A 2 -32.61 25.28 -30.21
C SER A 2 -32.56 23.77 -29.92
N LYS A 3 -31.61 23.06 -30.53
CA LYS A 3 -31.17 21.73 -30.08
C LYS A 3 -30.56 21.88 -28.68
N HIS A 4 -30.70 20.86 -27.82
CA HIS A 4 -29.59 20.30 -27.04
C HIS A 4 -29.99 18.91 -26.53
N THR A 5 -29.49 17.91 -27.26
CA THR A 5 -29.17 16.57 -26.79
C THR A 5 -28.06 16.64 -25.73
N HIS A 6 -28.17 15.88 -24.64
CA HIS A 6 -26.99 15.33 -23.99
C HIS A 6 -27.28 13.93 -23.45
N ASN A 7 -26.56 12.98 -24.05
CA ASN A 7 -26.33 11.64 -23.55
C ASN A 7 -25.71 11.70 -22.15
N GLY A 8 -26.07 10.74 -21.31
CA GLY A 8 -25.38 10.38 -20.07
C GLY A 8 -25.35 8.86 -19.97
N GLU A 9 -24.59 8.24 -20.87
CA GLU A 9 -24.14 6.86 -20.74
C GLU A 9 -23.19 6.78 -19.54
N ASP A 10 -23.31 5.70 -18.76
CA ASP A 10 -22.25 5.14 -17.90
C ASP A 10 -21.74 5.98 -16.71
N GLU A 11 -22.62 6.33 -15.76
CA GLU A 11 -22.17 6.41 -14.37
C GLU A 11 -22.13 5.00 -13.80
N ALA A 12 -20.98 4.33 -13.92
CA ALA A 12 -20.69 3.07 -13.25
C ALA A 12 -20.90 3.26 -11.73
N PHE A 13 -22.09 2.89 -11.28
CA PHE A 13 -22.58 2.99 -9.91
C PHE A 13 -21.58 2.25 -9.00
N SER A 14 -20.65 2.99 -8.41
CA SER A 14 -19.88 2.48 -7.28
C SER A 14 -20.83 2.57 -6.10
N PRO A 15 -21.31 1.44 -5.57
CA PRO A 15 -22.36 1.49 -4.56
C PRO A 15 -21.86 2.15 -3.28
N GLU A 16 -22.73 2.94 -2.67
CA GLU A 16 -22.41 3.63 -1.43
C GLU A 16 -22.00 2.62 -0.35
N PRO A 17 -20.84 2.82 0.31
CA PRO A 17 -20.31 1.85 1.26
C PRO A 17 -21.25 1.71 2.46
N LYS A 18 -21.83 0.52 2.65
CA LYS A 18 -22.75 0.22 3.76
C LYS A 18 -21.95 -0.06 5.05
N ASN A 19 -22.48 0.39 6.20
CA ASN A 19 -21.94 0.12 7.54
C ASN A 19 -22.25 -1.32 7.99
N ILE A 20 -21.77 -2.33 7.24
CA ILE A 20 -21.94 -3.75 7.57
C ILE A 20 -20.59 -4.29 8.03
N ILE A 21 -20.51 -4.69 9.30
CA ILE A 21 -19.27 -5.17 9.93
C ILE A 21 -18.97 -6.62 9.51
N TRP A 22 -20.00 -7.44 9.31
CA TRP A 22 -19.87 -8.85 8.94
C TRP A 22 -20.23 -9.06 7.47
N THR A 23 -19.22 -8.94 6.61
CA THR A 23 -19.32 -9.30 5.19
C THR A 23 -18.19 -10.29 4.86
N VAL A 24 -18.42 -11.17 3.88
CA VAL A 24 -17.39 -12.12 3.41
C VAL A 24 -16.09 -11.38 3.03
N PRO A 25 -16.12 -10.23 2.34
CA PRO A 25 -14.92 -9.43 2.08
C PRO A 25 -14.17 -9.01 3.35
N ASN A 26 -14.86 -8.53 4.39
CA ASN A 26 -14.18 -8.08 5.61
C ASN A 26 -13.48 -9.23 6.37
N ALA A 27 -14.06 -10.44 6.35
CA ALA A 27 -13.42 -11.62 6.93
C ALA A 27 -12.13 -11.98 6.17
N ILE A 28 -12.12 -11.83 4.85
CA ILE A 28 -10.94 -12.08 4.01
C ILE A 28 -9.88 -11.01 4.24
N SER A 29 -10.25 -9.72 4.29
CA SER A 29 -9.33 -8.64 4.64
C SER A 29 -8.67 -8.88 6.01
N PHE A 30 -9.43 -9.39 7.00
CA PHE A 30 -8.90 -9.74 8.32
C PHE A 30 -7.94 -10.93 8.27
N LEU A 31 -8.29 -11.99 7.54
CA LEU A 31 -7.41 -13.14 7.32
C LEU A 31 -6.12 -12.74 6.61
N ARG A 32 -6.18 -11.80 5.65
CA ARG A 32 -4.99 -11.23 5.01
C ARG A 32 -4.09 -10.57 6.03
N ILE A 33 -4.64 -9.69 6.89
CA ILE A 33 -3.86 -9.04 7.95
C ILE A 33 -3.20 -10.08 8.86
N LEU A 34 -3.93 -11.14 9.23
CA LEU A 34 -3.41 -12.23 10.06
C LEU A 34 -2.32 -13.06 9.34
N SER A 35 -2.38 -13.18 8.01
CA SER A 35 -1.38 -13.89 7.22
C SER A 35 -0.04 -13.14 7.11
N ILE A 36 -0.01 -11.81 7.28
CA ILE A 36 1.21 -10.99 7.13
C ILE A 36 2.31 -11.39 8.12
N PRO A 37 2.07 -11.52 9.44
CA PRO A 37 3.08 -12.03 10.37
C PRO A 37 3.56 -13.44 10.01
N VAL A 38 2.67 -14.30 9.51
CA VAL A 38 3.02 -15.67 9.09
C VAL A 38 4.00 -15.63 7.91
N ILE A 39 3.72 -14.80 6.90
CA ILE A 39 4.61 -14.57 5.75
C ILE A 39 5.97 -14.06 6.24
N ALA A 40 5.99 -13.07 7.11
CA ALA A 40 7.22 -12.49 7.65
C ALA A 40 8.08 -13.52 8.43
N VAL A 41 7.46 -14.37 9.24
CA VAL A 41 8.16 -15.45 9.96
C VAL A 41 8.71 -16.48 8.98
N LEU A 42 7.94 -16.88 7.96
CA LEU A 42 8.38 -17.83 6.94
C LEU A 42 9.59 -17.29 6.16
N ILE A 43 9.56 -16.02 5.75
CA ILE A 43 10.70 -15.35 5.09
C ILE A 43 11.91 -15.32 6.03
N SER A 44 11.72 -14.89 7.28
CA SER A 44 12.80 -14.76 8.27
C SER A 44 13.48 -16.10 8.58
N LYS A 45 12.72 -17.20 8.53
CA LYS A 45 13.18 -18.59 8.70
C LYS A 45 13.69 -19.22 7.40
N ARG A 46 13.72 -18.49 6.29
CA ARG A 46 14.10 -18.98 4.93
C ARG A 46 13.20 -20.10 4.40
N TYR A 47 11.96 -20.21 4.86
CA TYR A 47 10.94 -21.08 4.26
C TYR A 47 10.29 -20.40 3.04
N LEU A 48 11.10 -20.08 2.02
CA LEU A 48 10.75 -19.19 0.92
C LEU A 48 9.56 -19.69 0.09
N VAL A 49 9.55 -20.97 -0.28
CA VAL A 49 8.45 -21.57 -1.06
C VAL A 49 7.12 -21.46 -0.31
N TRP A 50 7.12 -21.77 0.98
CA TRP A 50 5.92 -21.61 1.82
C TRP A 50 5.49 -20.16 1.95
N SER A 51 6.45 -19.23 2.10
CA SER A 51 6.14 -17.80 2.13
C SER A 51 5.49 -17.31 0.84
N LEU A 52 5.95 -17.79 -0.33
CA LEU A 52 5.34 -17.48 -1.63
C LEU A 52 3.95 -18.06 -1.77
N ILE A 53 3.71 -19.29 -1.31
CA ILE A 53 2.39 -19.91 -1.35
C ILE A 53 1.40 -19.10 -0.50
N VAL A 54 1.76 -18.78 0.74
CA VAL A 54 0.89 -18.00 1.63
C VAL A 54 0.66 -16.59 1.07
N LEU A 55 1.71 -15.94 0.56
CA LEU A 55 1.62 -14.62 -0.08
C LEU A 55 0.70 -14.65 -1.31
N ALA A 56 0.83 -15.66 -2.17
CA ALA A 56 0.02 -15.82 -3.37
C ALA A 56 -1.45 -16.08 -3.03
N VAL A 57 -1.74 -16.97 -2.06
CA VAL A 57 -3.10 -17.24 -1.59
C VAL A 57 -3.73 -15.99 -0.99
N SER A 58 -2.97 -15.27 -0.15
CA SER A 58 -3.42 -14.04 0.50
C SER A 58 -3.72 -12.93 -0.52
N SER A 59 -2.84 -12.73 -1.51
CA SER A 59 -3.02 -11.74 -2.58
C SER A 59 -4.15 -12.10 -3.54
N ALA A 60 -4.31 -13.38 -3.88
CA ALA A 60 -5.40 -13.84 -4.73
C ALA A 60 -6.76 -13.67 -4.03
N SER A 61 -6.80 -13.83 -2.71
CA SER A 61 -8.03 -13.70 -1.92
C SER A 61 -8.60 -12.27 -1.97
N ASP A 62 -7.76 -11.24 -2.00
CA ASP A 62 -8.16 -9.83 -2.18
C ASP A 62 -8.76 -9.56 -3.59
N GLY A 63 -8.16 -10.14 -4.63
CA GLY A 63 -8.74 -10.01 -5.98
C GLY A 63 -10.13 -10.63 -6.08
N VAL A 64 -10.33 -11.78 -5.42
CA VAL A 64 -11.60 -12.51 -5.39
C VAL A 64 -12.63 -11.79 -4.53
N ASP A 65 -12.25 -11.30 -3.35
CA ASP A 65 -13.17 -10.62 -2.45
C ASP A 65 -13.63 -9.26 -3.00
N GLY A 66 -12.76 -8.50 -3.65
CA GLY A 66 -13.08 -7.24 -4.28
C GLY A 66 -13.95 -7.43 -5.52
N TYR A 67 -13.83 -8.58 -6.20
CA TYR A 67 -14.76 -8.96 -7.26
C TYR A 67 -16.14 -9.32 -6.69
N ILE A 68 -16.20 -10.12 -5.62
CA ILE A 68 -17.47 -10.48 -4.94
C ILE A 68 -18.14 -9.23 -4.37
N ALA A 69 -17.40 -8.35 -3.70
CA ALA A 69 -17.93 -7.10 -3.13
C ALA A 69 -18.58 -6.22 -4.19
N ARG A 70 -17.94 -6.07 -5.36
CA ARG A 70 -18.49 -5.30 -6.49
C ARG A 70 -19.69 -5.98 -7.14
N LYS A 71 -19.65 -7.31 -7.29
CA LYS A 71 -20.74 -8.07 -7.93
C LYS A 71 -21.99 -8.16 -7.06
N PHE A 72 -21.83 -8.18 -5.74
CA PHE A 72 -22.93 -8.34 -4.78
C PHE A 72 -23.31 -7.07 -4.03
N ASP A 73 -22.78 -5.90 -4.41
CA ASP A 73 -23.10 -4.62 -3.74
C ASP A 73 -22.71 -4.58 -2.25
N GLN A 74 -21.67 -5.34 -1.89
CA GLN A 74 -21.21 -5.53 -0.50
C GLN A 74 -19.93 -4.75 -0.21
N VAL A 75 -19.79 -3.57 -0.80
CA VAL A 75 -18.67 -2.68 -0.51
C VAL A 75 -18.85 -2.11 0.90
N SER A 76 -17.88 -2.34 1.78
CA SER A 76 -17.91 -1.86 3.17
C SER A 76 -16.90 -0.73 3.39
N ARG A 77 -17.28 0.27 4.19
CA ARG A 77 -16.37 1.37 4.56
C ARG A 77 -15.14 0.87 5.34
N ILE A 78 -15.35 -0.19 6.14
CA ILE A 78 -14.29 -0.84 6.91
C ILE A 78 -13.27 -1.50 5.96
N GLY A 79 -13.73 -2.29 4.99
CA GLY A 79 -12.86 -2.92 3.99
C GLY A 79 -11.99 -1.90 3.25
N GLN A 80 -12.59 -0.79 2.78
CA GLN A 80 -11.86 0.29 2.10
C GLN A 80 -10.73 0.92 2.93
N ILE A 81 -10.85 0.90 4.27
CA ILE A 81 -9.80 1.39 5.18
C ILE A 81 -8.79 0.27 5.50
N LEU A 82 -9.26 -0.97 5.62
CA LEU A 82 -8.42 -2.13 5.91
C LEU A 82 -7.48 -2.46 4.75
N ASP A 83 -7.88 -2.27 3.49
CA ASP A 83 -7.04 -2.65 2.34
C ASP A 83 -5.71 -1.86 2.30
N PRO A 84 -5.71 -0.51 2.36
CA PRO A 84 -4.46 0.25 2.39
C PRO A 84 -3.60 -0.02 3.64
N ILE A 85 -4.23 -0.37 4.77
CA ILE A 85 -3.51 -0.73 6.00
C ILE A 85 -2.83 -2.09 5.82
N ALA A 86 -3.55 -3.09 5.32
CA ALA A 86 -3.02 -4.41 5.06
C ALA A 86 -1.85 -4.36 4.07
N ASP A 87 -1.97 -3.59 3.00
CA ASP A 87 -0.89 -3.40 2.02
C ASP A 87 0.36 -2.79 2.66
N ARG A 88 0.20 -1.76 3.50
CA ARG A 88 1.32 -1.15 4.22
C ARG A 88 1.97 -2.11 5.21
N LEU A 89 1.16 -2.85 5.96
CA LEU A 89 1.66 -3.86 6.88
C LEU A 89 2.43 -4.94 6.13
N LEU A 90 1.94 -5.37 4.97
CA LEU A 90 2.61 -6.36 4.14
C LEU A 90 4.00 -5.88 3.70
N ILE A 91 4.10 -4.64 3.22
CA ILE A 91 5.39 -4.03 2.86
C ILE A 91 6.33 -3.99 4.07
N ILE A 92 5.91 -3.39 5.18
CA ILE A 92 6.76 -3.20 6.37
C ILE A 92 7.27 -4.55 6.89
N PHE A 93 6.36 -5.49 7.14
CA PHE A 93 6.72 -6.79 7.72
C PHE A 93 7.54 -7.65 6.77
N SER A 94 7.22 -7.65 5.48
CA SER A 94 7.98 -8.43 4.48
C SER A 94 9.37 -7.84 4.25
N MET A 95 9.49 -6.52 4.15
CA MET A 95 10.78 -5.86 4.04
C MET A 95 11.64 -6.14 5.28
N LEU A 96 11.09 -5.98 6.49
CA LEU A 96 11.80 -6.32 7.74
C LEU A 96 12.29 -7.78 7.73
N ALA A 97 11.43 -8.72 7.33
CA ALA A 97 11.80 -10.12 7.24
C ALA A 97 12.90 -10.38 6.19
N LEU A 98 12.85 -9.73 5.04
CA LEU A 98 13.88 -9.81 4.00
C LEU A 98 15.22 -9.23 4.48
N GLY A 99 15.21 -8.14 5.24
CA GLY A 99 16.43 -7.59 5.84
C GLY A 99 16.97 -8.44 6.98
N TRP A 100 16.10 -9.04 7.80
CA TRP A 100 16.50 -10.02 8.80
C TRP A 100 17.16 -11.23 8.15
N ALA A 101 16.58 -11.71 7.06
CA ALA A 101 17.15 -12.75 6.22
C ALA A 101 18.44 -12.32 5.49
N GLN A 102 18.93 -11.07 5.60
CA GLN A 102 20.10 -10.57 4.86
C GLN A 102 19.93 -10.59 3.32
N ILE A 103 18.70 -10.64 2.82
CA ILE A 103 18.37 -10.54 1.40
C ILE A 103 18.32 -9.06 0.98
N LEU A 104 17.82 -8.20 1.86
CA LEU A 104 17.74 -6.76 1.62
C LEU A 104 18.68 -6.00 2.57
N PRO A 105 19.43 -4.99 2.10
CA PRO A 105 20.27 -4.20 2.99
C PRO A 105 19.41 -3.33 3.93
N TRP A 106 19.85 -3.19 5.18
CA TRP A 106 19.13 -2.48 6.24
C TRP A 106 18.82 -1.01 5.92
N TRP A 107 19.66 -0.35 5.12
CA TRP A 107 19.43 1.05 4.74
C TRP A 107 18.14 1.23 3.94
N LEU A 108 17.70 0.24 3.14
CA LEU A 108 16.42 0.30 2.42
C LEU A 108 15.24 0.21 3.37
N LEU A 109 15.36 -0.61 4.43
CA LEU A 109 14.35 -0.69 5.49
C LEU A 109 14.20 0.64 6.21
N ILE A 110 15.33 1.24 6.58
CA ILE A 110 15.35 2.54 7.23
C ILE A 110 14.76 3.60 6.30
N ALA A 111 15.11 3.60 5.01
CA ALA A 111 14.57 4.54 4.03
C ALA A 111 13.03 4.43 3.92
N VAL A 112 12.48 3.24 3.76
CA VAL A 112 11.01 3.08 3.66
C VAL A 112 10.32 3.37 4.98
N GLY A 113 10.83 2.84 6.11
CA GLY A 113 10.23 3.02 7.42
C GLY A 113 10.25 4.47 7.92
N SER A 114 11.34 5.20 7.69
CA SER A 114 11.43 6.61 8.09
C SER A 114 10.42 7.50 7.36
N ARG A 115 10.09 7.21 6.10
CA ARG A 115 9.01 7.89 5.38
C ARG A 115 7.67 7.71 6.11
N ASP A 116 7.34 6.49 6.52
CA ASP A 116 6.07 6.24 7.20
C ASP A 116 5.99 6.94 8.56
N VAL A 117 7.10 7.04 9.30
CA VAL A 117 7.21 7.83 10.52
C VAL A 117 6.97 9.33 10.24
N VAL A 118 7.56 9.87 9.18
CA VAL A 118 7.38 11.28 8.80
C VAL A 118 5.91 11.56 8.45
N MET A 119 5.28 10.69 7.67
CA MET A 119 3.85 10.83 7.31
C MET A 119 2.94 10.73 8.53
N LEU A 120 3.24 9.84 9.48
CA LEU A 120 2.50 9.78 10.75
C LEU A 120 2.64 11.08 11.54
N GLY A 121 3.86 11.64 11.62
CA GLY A 121 4.09 12.94 12.25
C GLY A 121 3.29 14.07 11.59
N GLU A 122 3.25 14.11 10.26
CA GLU A 122 2.47 15.09 9.51
C GLU A 122 0.96 14.96 9.79
N VAL A 123 0.42 13.73 9.78
CA VAL A 123 -0.99 13.48 10.11
C VAL A 123 -1.31 13.93 11.54
N LEU A 124 -0.46 13.65 12.52
CA LEU A 124 -0.66 14.10 13.90
C LEU A 124 -0.64 15.63 14.03
N LEU A 125 0.27 16.31 13.33
CA LEU A 125 0.35 17.77 13.32
C LEU A 125 -0.86 18.44 12.67
N LEU A 126 -1.47 17.77 11.69
CA LEU A 126 -2.65 18.27 10.97
C LEU A 126 -3.97 17.77 11.58
N SER A 127 -3.93 16.78 12.48
CA SER A 127 -5.13 16.13 13.04
C SER A 127 -6.04 17.08 13.82
N ASP A 128 -5.49 18.14 14.40
CA ASP A 128 -6.26 19.14 15.15
C ASP A 128 -6.94 20.19 14.24
N ARG A 129 -6.78 20.07 12.93
CA ARG A 129 -7.28 21.04 11.95
C ARG A 129 -8.11 20.32 10.89
N ASP A 130 -9.32 20.82 10.63
CA ASP A 130 -10.30 20.29 9.66
C ASP A 130 -9.86 20.44 8.18
N TYR A 131 -8.58 20.22 7.88
CA TYR A 131 -8.13 20.10 6.51
C TYR A 131 -8.59 18.74 6.00
N GLY A 132 -9.53 18.77 5.05
CA GLY A 132 -9.99 17.57 4.34
C GLY A 132 -8.84 16.77 3.71
N PRO A 133 -9.13 15.56 3.20
CA PRO A 133 -8.11 14.63 2.75
C PRO A 133 -7.20 15.24 1.67
N LEU A 134 -5.89 15.17 1.90
CA LEU A 134 -4.88 15.66 0.96
C LEU A 134 -4.96 14.88 -0.37
N PRO A 135 -4.82 15.55 -1.52
CA PRO A 135 -4.97 14.94 -2.83
C PRO A 135 -3.95 13.82 -3.04
N VAL A 136 -4.44 12.65 -3.46
CA VAL A 136 -3.61 11.46 -3.62
C VAL A 136 -2.80 11.53 -4.91
N HIS A 137 -1.47 11.52 -4.79
CA HIS A 137 -0.58 11.54 -5.95
C HIS A 137 -0.29 10.15 -6.52
N PHE A 138 -0.38 10.03 -7.84
CA PHE A 138 -0.11 8.80 -8.58
C PHE A 138 1.32 8.26 -8.33
N VAL A 139 2.28 9.16 -8.12
CA VAL A 139 3.68 8.83 -7.79
C VAL A 139 3.78 7.93 -6.55
N GLY A 140 2.97 8.22 -5.53
CA GLY A 140 2.94 7.41 -4.30
C GLY A 140 2.38 6.01 -4.55
N LYS A 141 1.32 5.89 -5.36
CA LYS A 141 0.73 4.60 -5.74
C LYS A 141 1.73 3.75 -6.52
N ALA A 142 2.43 4.34 -7.49
CA ALA A 142 3.47 3.65 -8.25
C ALA A 142 4.62 3.17 -7.35
N GLY A 143 5.07 4.01 -6.41
CA GLY A 143 6.10 3.64 -5.42
C GLY A 143 5.69 2.46 -4.56
N THR A 144 4.46 2.49 -4.00
CA THR A 144 3.90 1.38 -3.21
C THR A 144 3.80 0.10 -4.03
N ALA A 145 3.31 0.18 -5.27
CA ALA A 145 3.19 -0.98 -6.15
C ALA A 145 4.57 -1.60 -6.48
N LEU A 146 5.58 -0.77 -6.74
CA LEU A 146 6.96 -1.22 -6.93
C LEU A 146 7.51 -1.93 -5.69
N LEU A 147 7.29 -1.38 -4.50
CA LEU A 147 7.71 -2.01 -3.24
C LEU A 147 7.01 -3.36 -3.03
N LEU A 148 5.70 -3.42 -3.23
CA LEU A 148 4.92 -4.66 -3.14
C LEU A 148 5.41 -5.72 -4.12
N MET A 149 5.68 -5.35 -5.37
CA MET A 149 6.19 -6.27 -6.39
C MET A 149 7.62 -6.72 -6.12
N SER A 150 8.43 -5.89 -5.46
CA SER A 150 9.81 -6.24 -5.14
C SER A 150 9.89 -7.37 -4.12
N VAL A 151 8.93 -7.47 -3.20
CA VAL A 151 8.89 -8.53 -2.17
C VAL A 151 8.87 -9.95 -2.78
N PRO A 152 7.88 -10.37 -3.58
CA PRO A 152 7.85 -11.71 -4.16
C PRO A 152 9.04 -11.95 -5.09
N VAL A 153 9.48 -10.94 -5.84
CA VAL A 153 10.65 -11.04 -6.73
C VAL A 153 11.92 -11.38 -5.92
N LEU A 154 12.14 -10.70 -4.79
CA LEU A 154 13.29 -10.96 -3.91
C LEU A 154 13.20 -12.32 -3.23
N ILE A 155 12.01 -12.76 -2.84
CA ILE A 155 11.81 -14.10 -2.28
C ILE A 155 12.13 -15.18 -3.32
N VAL A 156 11.65 -15.02 -4.56
CA VAL A 156 11.96 -15.95 -5.66
C VAL A 156 13.45 -15.93 -5.98
N ALA A 157 14.06 -14.75 -6.03
CA ALA A 157 15.48 -14.57 -6.31
C ALA A 157 16.39 -15.31 -5.32
N ASP A 158 15.93 -15.57 -4.10
CA ASP A 158 16.69 -16.24 -3.06
C ASP A 158 16.49 -17.78 -3.04
N LEU A 159 15.66 -18.33 -3.93
CA LEU A 159 15.40 -19.79 -3.99
C LEU A 159 16.60 -20.60 -4.49
N SER A 160 17.49 -20.02 -5.30
CA SER A 160 18.63 -20.71 -5.89
C SER A 160 19.74 -19.72 -6.24
N GLY A 161 20.97 -20.22 -6.36
CA GLY A 161 22.17 -19.39 -6.63
C GLY A 161 22.52 -19.25 -8.11
N SER A 162 21.69 -19.72 -9.05
CA SER A 162 22.01 -19.67 -10.48
C SER A 162 22.04 -18.22 -11.01
N THR A 163 22.68 -18.00 -12.16
CA THR A 163 22.79 -16.67 -12.78
C THR A 163 21.44 -15.99 -12.99
N PHE A 164 20.40 -16.76 -13.32
CA PHE A 164 19.04 -16.26 -13.47
C PHE A 164 18.52 -15.63 -12.17
N PHE A 165 18.72 -16.31 -11.03
CA PHE A 165 18.28 -15.84 -9.72
C PHE A 165 19.08 -14.63 -9.24
N GLN A 166 20.36 -14.53 -9.58
CA GLN A 166 21.18 -13.34 -9.30
C GLN A 166 20.69 -12.12 -10.07
N VAL A 167 20.35 -12.27 -11.36
CA VAL A 167 19.74 -11.20 -12.15
C VAL A 167 18.39 -10.79 -11.55
N LEU A 168 17.58 -11.77 -11.14
CA LEU A 168 16.30 -11.51 -10.49
C LEU A 168 16.45 -10.76 -9.17
N HIS A 169 17.50 -11.08 -8.39
CA HIS A 169 17.84 -10.38 -7.17
C HIS A 169 18.16 -8.90 -7.44
N LEU A 170 19.00 -8.62 -8.45
CA LEU A 170 19.31 -7.25 -8.86
C LEU A 170 18.07 -6.48 -9.30
N ILE A 171 17.17 -7.13 -10.06
CA ILE A 171 15.90 -6.53 -10.47
C ILE A 171 15.03 -6.23 -9.25
N GLY A 172 14.92 -7.16 -8.30
CA GLY A 172 14.16 -6.98 -7.06
C GLY A 172 14.70 -5.84 -6.20
N VAL A 173 16.03 -5.74 -6.03
CA VAL A 173 16.66 -4.65 -5.29
C VAL A 173 16.49 -3.32 -6.02
N ALA A 174 16.69 -3.27 -7.34
CA ALA A 174 16.45 -2.07 -8.13
C ALA A 174 15.00 -1.60 -8.03
N GLY A 175 14.04 -2.53 -8.11
CA GLY A 175 12.62 -2.26 -7.89
C GLY A 175 12.35 -1.68 -6.50
N ALA A 176 12.98 -2.22 -5.45
CA ALA A 176 12.83 -1.71 -4.09
C ALA A 176 13.43 -0.31 -3.93
N ILE A 177 14.59 -0.04 -4.55
CA ILE A 177 15.22 1.28 -4.55
C ILE A 177 14.34 2.30 -5.26
N TRP A 178 13.91 2.02 -6.49
CA TRP A 178 13.04 2.92 -7.25
C TRP A 178 11.68 3.11 -6.56
N GLY A 179 11.13 2.05 -5.98
CA GLY A 179 9.94 2.09 -5.15
C GLY A 179 10.12 3.05 -3.98
N ALA A 180 11.21 2.92 -3.21
CA ALA A 180 11.53 3.80 -2.09
C ALA A 180 11.73 5.26 -2.53
N VAL A 181 12.40 5.52 -3.66
CA VAL A 181 12.58 6.88 -4.21
C VAL A 181 11.22 7.51 -4.51
N LEU A 182 10.34 6.83 -5.24
CA LEU A 182 9.00 7.33 -5.56
C LEU A 182 8.16 7.52 -4.29
N TYR A 183 8.31 6.62 -3.31
CA TYR A 183 7.64 6.69 -2.03
C TYR A 183 8.03 7.95 -1.24
N TRP A 184 9.32 8.32 -1.28
CA TRP A 184 9.84 9.56 -0.72
C TRP A 184 9.44 10.80 -1.51
N CYS A 185 9.51 10.77 -2.84
CA CYS A 185 9.05 11.87 -3.68
C CYS A 185 7.58 12.22 -3.38
N ALA A 186 6.73 11.21 -3.26
CA ALA A 186 5.34 11.40 -2.83
C ALA A 186 5.26 12.01 -1.43
N GLY A 187 6.01 11.47 -0.46
CA GLY A 187 6.06 12.01 0.91
C GLY A 187 6.47 13.49 0.97
N LEU A 188 7.48 13.90 0.21
CA LEU A 188 7.90 15.30 0.12
C LEU A 188 6.80 16.19 -0.45
N ILE A 189 6.05 15.73 -1.45
CA ILE A 189 4.91 16.47 -1.99
C ILE A 189 3.83 16.66 -0.93
N TYR A 190 3.54 15.62 -0.12
CA TYR A 190 2.60 15.73 0.99
C TYR A 190 3.05 16.79 2.00
N ILE A 191 4.30 16.71 2.48
CA ILE A 191 4.87 17.67 3.44
C ILE A 191 4.77 19.11 2.91
N MET A 192 5.07 19.33 1.63
CA MET A 192 4.95 20.64 1.00
C MET A 192 3.50 21.15 1.00
N GLN A 193 2.53 20.26 0.74
CA GLN A 193 1.11 20.60 0.81
C GLN A 193 0.67 20.91 2.25
N GLY A 194 1.10 20.11 3.23
CA GLY A 194 0.84 20.35 4.65
C GLY A 194 1.37 21.70 5.11
N HIS A 195 2.63 22.02 4.78
CA HIS A 195 3.23 23.33 5.09
C HIS A 195 2.50 24.49 4.41
N ALA A 196 2.08 24.33 3.15
CA ALA A 196 1.33 25.36 2.43
C ALA A 196 -0.02 25.64 3.10
N LEU A 197 -0.73 24.62 3.59
CA LEU A 197 -1.99 24.77 4.34
C LEU A 197 -1.78 25.52 5.67
N LEU A 198 -0.77 25.12 6.45
CA LEU A 198 -0.42 25.77 7.71
C LEU A 198 -0.07 27.26 7.53
N SER A 199 0.60 27.61 6.43
CA SER A 199 0.95 29.00 6.12
C SER A 199 -0.26 29.86 5.78
N LYS A 200 -1.27 29.30 5.10
CA LYS A 200 -2.52 30.00 4.74
C LYS A 200 -3.39 30.26 5.96
N ASP A 201 -3.41 29.32 6.90
CA ASP A 201 -4.20 29.41 8.13
C ASP A 201 -3.69 30.50 9.08
N LYS A 202 -2.37 30.58 9.27
CA LYS A 202 -1.74 31.68 10.03
C LYS A 202 -2.08 33.06 9.47
N ARG A 203 -2.22 33.18 8.14
CA ARG A 203 -2.63 34.46 7.52
C ARG A 203 -4.10 34.79 7.72
N ARG A 204 -4.99 33.80 7.85
CA ARG A 204 -6.42 34.02 8.16
C ARG A 204 -6.66 34.42 9.61
N VAL A 205 -5.90 33.87 10.55
CA VAL A 205 -6.02 34.21 11.98
C VAL A 205 -5.48 35.62 12.28
N ASN A 206 -4.50 36.09 11.48
CA ASN A 206 -3.85 37.39 11.68
C ASN A 206 -4.45 38.55 10.84
N ALA A 207 -5.53 38.30 10.08
CA ALA A 207 -6.22 39.29 9.25
C ALA A 207 -7.60 39.61 9.85
#